data_AF-A0A2V5XZW8-F1
#
_entry.id   AF-A0A2V5XZW8-F1
#
_cell.length_a   1.000
_cell.length_b   1.000
_cell.length_c   1.000
_cell.angle_alpha   90.00
_cell.angle_beta   90.00
_cell.angle_gamma   90.00
#
_symmetry.space_group_name_H-M   'P 1'
#
loop_
_entity.id
_entity.type
_entity.pdbx_description
1 polymer ?
#
loop_
_entity_poly.entity_id
_entity_poly.type
_entity_poly.pdbx_seq_one_letter_code
_entity_poly.pdbx_strand_id
1 'polypeptide(L)' 'MVDLPPELEGEWRVEEDFLAAVKSKGRVRPHPTFEDGVRYMRVVQAVADSRARNEWVAIKS' A
#
# COMPACT_ATOMS: atom_id res chain seq x y z
N MET A 1 -2.90 -21.79 -6.43
CA MET A 1 -2.20 -20.73 -7.19
C MET A 1 -3.29 -19.77 -7.63
N VAL A 2 -3.15 -18.47 -7.36
CA VAL A 2 -4.15 -17.47 -7.77
C VAL A 2 -3.67 -16.90 -9.10
N ASP A 3 -4.51 -16.98 -10.13
CA ASP A 3 -4.20 -16.41 -11.44
C ASP A 3 -4.30 -14.88 -11.36
N LEU A 4 -3.28 -14.21 -11.89
CA LEU A 4 -3.27 -12.74 -11.98
C LEU A 4 -3.99 -12.34 -13.28
N PRO A 5 -5.07 -11.55 -13.22
CA PRO A 5 -5.70 -11.00 -14.42
C PRO A 5 -4.68 -10.19 -15.25
N PRO A 6 -4.66 -10.31 -16.58
CA PRO A 6 -3.73 -9.58 -17.44
C PRO A 6 -3.78 -8.05 -17.24
N GLU A 7 -4.92 -7.51 -16.81
CA GLU A 7 -5.11 -6.09 -16.53
C GLU A 7 -4.38 -5.61 -15.27
N LEU A 8 -3.97 -6.54 -14.40
CA LEU A 8 -3.20 -6.28 -13.19
C LEU A 8 -1.71 -6.57 -13.37
N GLU A 9 -1.30 -7.14 -14.52
CA GLU A 9 0.10 -7.30 -14.85
C GLU A 9 0.75 -5.93 -15.11
N GLY A 10 1.91 -5.71 -14.48
CA GLY A 10 2.63 -4.46 -14.62
C GLY A 10 4.02 -4.53 -14.02
N GLU A 11 4.89 -3.66 -14.49
CA GLU A 11 6.24 -3.51 -13.95
C GLU A 11 6.23 -2.72 -12.65
N TRP A 12 7.17 -3.05 -11.76
CA TRP A 12 7.35 -2.31 -10.51
C TRP A 12 7.97 -0.94 -10.78
N ARG A 13 7.18 0.13 -10.64
CA ARG A 13 7.60 1.53 -10.94
C ARG A 13 7.44 2.51 -9.77
N VAL A 14 7.33 2.01 -8.54
CA VAL A 14 7.01 2.82 -7.35
C VAL A 14 7.95 4.01 -7.14
N GLU A 15 9.27 3.82 -7.28
CA GLU A 15 10.25 4.90 -7.09
C GLU A 15 10.16 5.96 -8.18
N GLU A 16 10.00 5.54 -9.43
CA GLU A 16 9.87 6.46 -10.57
C GLU A 16 8.61 7.32 -10.43
N ASP A 17 7.49 6.71 -10.09
CA ASP A 17 6.21 7.40 -9.91
C ASP A 17 6.26 8.37 -8.73
N PHE A 18 6.98 8.01 -7.66
CA PHE A 18 7.26 8.91 -6.55
C PHE A 18 8.10 10.13 -6.98
N LEU A 19 9.20 9.92 -7.70
CA LEU A 19 10.05 11.01 -8.20
C LEU A 19 9.28 11.94 -9.16
N ALA A 20 8.47 11.36 -10.05
CA ALA A 20 7.63 12.11 -10.97
C ALA A 20 6.61 12.98 -10.20
N ALA A 21 5.96 12.42 -9.18
CA ALA A 21 5.02 13.15 -8.34
C ALA A 21 5.66 14.34 -7.62
N VAL A 22 6.81 14.12 -6.97
CA VAL A 22 7.56 15.18 -6.26
C VAL A 22 7.98 16.29 -7.23
N LYS A 23 8.53 15.92 -8.41
CA LYS A 23 8.98 16.90 -9.42
C LYS A 23 7.82 17.66 -10.07
N SER A 24 6.63 17.08 -10.13
CA SER A 24 5.46 17.66 -10.80
C SER A 24 4.81 18.85 -10.08
N LYS A 25 5.26 19.19 -8.84
CA LYS A 25 4.68 20.23 -7.98
C LYS A 25 3.15 20.08 -7.79
N GLY A 26 2.68 18.84 -7.64
CA GLY A 26 1.27 18.52 -7.39
C GLY A 26 0.39 18.39 -8.63
N ARG A 27 0.96 18.39 -9.85
CA ARG A 27 0.20 18.11 -11.09
C ARG A 27 -0.10 16.63 -11.28
N VAL A 28 0.77 15.76 -10.78
CA VAL A 28 0.54 14.32 -10.71
C VAL A 28 -0.02 14.00 -9.32
N ARG A 29 -1.12 13.24 -9.29
CA ARG A 29 -1.69 12.68 -8.06
C ARG A 29 -1.27 11.22 -7.96
N PRO A 30 -0.10 10.92 -7.35
CA PRO A 30 0.36 9.55 -7.22
C PRO A 30 -0.62 8.74 -6.37
N HIS A 31 -0.81 7.49 -6.76
CA HIS A 31 -1.40 6.48 -5.90
C HIS A 31 -0.33 5.46 -5.52
N PRO A 32 -0.40 4.88 -4.31
CA PRO A 32 -1.38 5.15 -3.26
C PRO A 32 -1.24 6.57 -2.65
N THR A 33 -2.34 7.14 -2.18
CA THR A 33 -2.31 8.41 -1.44
C THR A 33 -1.70 8.21 -0.04
N PHE A 34 -1.43 9.31 0.67
CA PHE A 34 -0.99 9.21 2.07
C PHE A 34 -2.03 8.49 2.95
N GLU A 35 -3.32 8.77 2.75
CA GLU A 35 -4.40 8.11 3.49
C GLU A 35 -4.44 6.61 3.20
N ASP A 36 -4.27 6.21 1.94
CA ASP A 36 -4.16 4.80 1.56
C ASP A 36 -2.95 4.13 2.22
N GLY A 37 -1.82 4.82 2.29
CA GLY A 37 -0.63 4.37 3.00
C GLY A 37 -0.88 4.14 4.49
N VAL A 38 -1.56 5.07 5.17
CA VAL A 38 -1.95 4.92 6.57
C VAL A 38 -2.90 3.73 6.77
N ARG A 39 -3.88 3.56 5.88
CA ARG A 39 -4.80 2.41 5.91
C ARG A 39 -4.05 1.08 5.75
N TYR A 40 -3.08 1.02 4.84
CA TYR A 40 -2.26 -0.17 4.63
C TYR A 40 -1.39 -0.48 5.87
N MET A 41 -0.79 0.55 6.48
CA MET A 41 0.02 0.37 7.69
C MET A 41 -0.79 -0.19 8.87
N ARG A 42 -2.09 0.11 8.97
CA ARG A 42 -2.96 -0.49 10.00
C ARG A 42 -3.13 -2.00 9.84
N VAL A 43 -3.17 -2.49 8.60
CA VAL A 43 -3.19 -3.94 8.32
C VAL A 43 -1.87 -4.57 8.74
N VAL A 44 -0.74 -3.97 8.34
CA VAL A 44 0.60 -4.44 8.70
C VAL A 44 0.76 -4.49 10.22
N GLN A 45 0.32 -3.45 10.94
CA GLN A 45 0.34 -3.42 12.40
C GLN A 45 -0.55 -4.50 13.01
N ALA A 46 -1.77 -4.70 12.51
CA ALA A 46 -2.67 -5.73 13.02
C ALA A 46 -2.10 -7.14 12.84
N VAL A 47 -1.43 -7.41 11.72
CA VAL A 47 -0.73 -8.69 11.47
C VAL A 47 0.44 -8.86 12.45
N ALA A 48 1.23 -7.81 12.67
CA ALA A 48 2.34 -7.85 13.62
C ALA A 48 1.84 -8.09 15.06
N ASP A 49 0.79 -7.37 15.48
CA ASP A 49 0.16 -7.51 16.79
C ASP A 49 -0.44 -8.92 16.99
N SER A 50 -1.17 -9.42 15.98
CA SER A 50 -1.76 -10.77 16.01
C SER A 50 -0.69 -11.83 16.20
N ARG A 51 0.42 -11.73 15.46
CA ARG A 51 1.55 -12.64 15.62
C ARG A 51 2.17 -12.55 17.01
N ALA A 52 2.39 -11.34 17.53
CA ALA A 52 3.04 -11.13 18.80
C ALA A 52 2.23 -11.65 19.99
N ARG A 53 0.89 -11.57 19.90
CA ARG A 53 -0.04 -11.96 20.97
C ARG A 53 -0.64 -13.34 20.78
N ASN A 54 -0.43 -13.95 19.61
CA ASN A 54 -1.04 -15.22 19.21
C ASN A 54 -2.57 -15.20 19.35
N GLU A 55 -3.18 -14.09 18.97
CA GLU A 55 -4.62 -13.86 19.06
C GLU A 55 -5.15 -13.22 17.77
N TRP A 56 -6.47 -13.27 17.60
CA TRP A 56 -7.13 -12.51 16.54
C TRP A 56 -7.18 -11.03 16.91
N VAL A 57 -6.65 -10.17 16.04
CA VAL A 57 -6.62 -8.72 16.22
C VAL A 57 -7.40 -8.05 15.10
N ALA A 58 -8.43 -7.27 15.46
CA ALA A 58 -9.19 -6.48 14.50
C ALA A 58 -8.33 -5.33 13.94
N ILE A 59 -8.46 -5.07 12.64
CA ILE A 59 -7.84 -3.89 12.02
C ILE A 59 -8.62 -2.66 12.49
N LYS A 60 -7.93 -1.72 13.14
CA LYS A 60 -8.53 -0.48 13.61
C LYS A 60 -8.85 0.45 12.43
N SER A 61 -10.01 1.10 12.48
CA SER A 61 -10.48 2.11 11.51
C SER A 61 -9.81 3.47 11.68
#